data_AF-A0AAU3CEP1-F1
#
_entry.id   AF-A0AAU3CEP1-F1
#
_cell.length_a   1.000
_cell.length_b   1.000
_cell.length_c   1.000
_cell.angle_alpha   90.00
_cell.angle_beta   90.00
_cell.angle_gamma   90.00
#
_symmetry.space_group_name_H-M   'P 1'
#
loop_
_entity.id
_entity.type
_entity.pdbx_description
1 polymer ?
#
loop_
_entity_poly.entity_id
_entity_poly.type
_entity_poly.pdbx_seq_one_letter_code
_entity_poly.pdbx_strand_id
1 'polypeptide(L)'
;MRTLRWGDTGDDVASLQRALQARGHYRGAVNGRFGAPTRSAVAAFQRAHGLAADGVASPSTLAALGVTGPQAPPLDGTPQPPAAKVSALSLHIGLNSVDPDAYGGWSGRLRGCEHDARTMTGIARAEGFTTRSLLTREATSANVLDAIADTARQLGPGDMFLLTYSGHGGQIAQTGKDDRTETDRKNETWVLYDRMLIDDELSAAFAAFRQDVNIVLLSDSCHSGSLYRLVPGSQESEHAAAKCAFYEDGSGRDGDGSSPPMTRAMPFDVNTDVMQAGAGMYRAIQAAVRSRSAIVANGVAIGGCQDNQLAQEVGGAGVFTSTLERVWAGNAFAGSYEELHRAVGAQMSPQQTPELGLFGSRPETLVARTPFDAGGLAGAAPTG
;
A
#
# COMPACT_ATOMS: atom_id res chain seq x y z
N MET A 1 -36.07 15.87 3.02
CA MET A 1 -34.86 16.09 3.85
C MET A 1 -35.18 15.76 5.28
N ARG A 2 -34.39 14.92 5.94
CA ARG A 2 -34.52 14.69 7.38
C ARG A 2 -33.80 15.79 8.15
N THR A 3 -34.26 16.09 9.36
CA THR A 3 -33.55 16.93 10.32
C THR A 3 -32.26 16.24 10.77
N LEU A 4 -31.12 16.93 10.76
CA LEU A 4 -29.83 16.39 11.22
C LEU A 4 -29.48 16.96 12.61
N ARG A 5 -29.02 16.10 13.51
CA ARG A 5 -28.73 16.41 14.92
C ARG A 5 -27.58 15.56 15.46
N TRP A 6 -27.16 15.87 16.68
CA TRP A 6 -26.12 15.14 17.40
C TRP A 6 -26.29 13.62 17.29
N GLY A 7 -25.21 12.93 16.90
CA GLY A 7 -25.16 11.48 16.75
C GLY A 7 -25.52 10.97 15.36
N ASP A 8 -26.10 11.81 14.48
CA ASP A 8 -26.33 11.42 13.09
C ASP A 8 -25.03 11.20 12.33
N THR A 9 -25.06 10.25 11.40
CA THR A 9 -23.96 9.98 10.47
C THR A 9 -24.49 9.83 9.04
N GLY A 10 -23.63 10.04 8.04
CA GLY A 10 -23.95 9.85 6.62
C GLY A 10 -23.57 11.02 5.71
N ASP A 11 -23.82 10.87 4.41
CA ASP A 11 -23.47 11.86 3.38
C ASP A 11 -24.24 13.18 3.50
N ASP A 12 -25.43 13.14 4.10
CA ASP A 12 -26.21 14.33 4.42
C ASP A 12 -25.54 15.17 5.53
N VAL A 13 -24.92 14.52 6.51
CA VAL A 13 -24.07 15.18 7.53
C VAL A 13 -22.78 15.72 6.91
N ALA A 14 -22.17 14.99 5.98
CA ALA A 14 -20.98 15.48 5.26
C ALA A 14 -21.32 16.72 4.40
N SER A 15 -22.46 16.70 3.73
CA SER A 15 -22.96 17.83 2.93
C SER A 15 -23.24 19.06 3.79
N LEU A 16 -23.82 18.85 4.97
CA LEU A 16 -23.98 19.89 6.00
C LEU A 16 -22.62 20.47 6.44
N GLN A 17 -21.64 19.63 6.77
CA GLN A 17 -20.31 20.06 7.18
C GLN A 17 -19.59 20.87 6.09
N ARG A 18 -19.67 20.44 4.82
CA ARG A 18 -19.12 21.20 3.67
C ARG A 18 -19.79 22.56 3.52
N ALA A 19 -21.11 22.63 3.61
CA ALA A 19 -21.85 23.88 3.48
C ALA A 19 -21.54 24.87 4.61
N LEU A 20 -21.33 24.36 5.83
CA LEU A 20 -20.89 25.16 6.98
C LEU A 20 -19.44 25.62 6.83
N GLN A 21 -18.55 24.78 6.29
CA GLN A 21 -17.14 25.12 6.05
C GLN A 21 -16.99 26.17 4.95
N ALA A 22 -17.73 26.03 3.84
CA ALA A 22 -17.76 27.00 2.75
C ALA A 22 -18.22 28.40 3.21
N ARG A 23 -19.06 28.46 4.26
CA ARG A 23 -19.53 29.70 4.88
C ARG A 23 -18.69 30.14 6.09
N GLY A 24 -17.55 29.47 6.35
CA GLY A 24 -16.62 29.82 7.41
C GLY A 24 -17.09 29.50 8.84
N HIS A 25 -18.20 28.76 9.00
CA HIS A 25 -18.75 28.40 10.32
C HIS A 25 -18.23 27.07 10.87
N TYR A 26 -17.60 26.23 10.03
CA TYR A 26 -17.00 24.95 10.43
C TYR A 26 -15.54 24.88 10.00
N ARG A 27 -14.66 24.49 10.93
CA ARG A 27 -13.21 24.32 10.69
C ARG A 27 -12.73 22.88 10.94
N GLY A 28 -13.64 21.96 11.25
CA GLY A 28 -13.34 20.55 11.47
C GLY A 28 -13.30 19.75 10.17
N ALA A 29 -12.87 18.50 10.26
CA ALA A 29 -12.89 17.57 9.12
C ALA A 29 -14.32 17.20 8.70
N VAL A 30 -14.57 17.17 7.40
CA VAL A 30 -15.83 16.64 6.82
C VAL A 30 -15.79 15.12 6.88
N ASN A 31 -16.20 14.57 8.02
CA ASN A 31 -16.16 13.14 8.32
C ASN A 31 -17.54 12.47 8.31
N GLY A 32 -18.59 13.20 7.96
CA GLY A 32 -19.95 12.69 7.94
C GLY A 32 -20.51 12.31 9.31
N ARG A 33 -19.93 12.82 10.41
CA ARG A 33 -20.39 12.57 11.80
C ARG A 33 -20.84 13.87 12.47
N PHE A 34 -22.07 13.87 12.98
CA PHE A 34 -22.66 15.04 13.64
C PHE A 34 -22.27 15.02 15.13
N GLY A 35 -21.03 15.42 15.42
CA GLY A 35 -20.51 15.57 16.79
C GLY A 35 -20.56 17.01 17.31
N ALA A 36 -19.91 17.25 18.46
CA ALA A 36 -19.85 18.58 19.09
C ALA A 36 -19.37 19.70 18.17
N PRO A 37 -18.32 19.50 17.34
CA PRO A 37 -17.86 20.55 16.44
C PRO A 37 -18.92 20.92 15.40
N THR A 38 -19.65 19.93 14.87
CA THR A 38 -20.71 20.13 13.87
C THR A 38 -21.90 20.87 14.49
N ARG A 39 -22.31 20.46 15.69
CA ARG A 39 -23.39 21.13 16.46
C ARG A 39 -23.05 22.60 16.74
N SER A 40 -21.83 22.88 17.20
CA SER A 40 -21.39 24.25 17.47
C SER A 40 -21.36 25.11 16.21
N ALA A 41 -20.97 24.55 15.07
CA ALA A 41 -20.99 25.24 13.78
C ALA A 41 -22.41 25.52 13.28
N VAL A 42 -23.34 24.57 13.43
CA VAL A 42 -24.77 24.80 13.12
C VAL A 42 -25.34 25.92 13.99
N ALA A 43 -25.10 25.88 15.30
CA ALA A 43 -25.56 26.93 16.20
C ALA A 43 -24.93 28.30 15.91
N ALA A 44 -23.68 28.34 15.46
CA ALA A 44 -23.01 29.57 15.03
C ALA A 44 -23.61 30.14 13.74
N PHE A 45 -23.87 29.28 12.75
CA PHE A 45 -24.54 29.66 11.51
C PHE A 45 -25.96 30.19 11.76
N GLN A 46 -26.74 29.48 12.58
CA GLN A 46 -28.11 29.87 12.94
C GLN A 46 -28.16 31.27 13.57
N ARG A 47 -27.26 31.55 14.53
CA ARG A 47 -27.12 32.89 15.13
C ARG A 47 -26.79 33.96 14.10
N ALA A 48 -25.88 33.67 13.17
CA ALA A 48 -25.48 34.62 12.13
C ALA A 48 -26.60 34.94 11.11
N HIS A 49 -27.62 34.08 11.00
CA HIS A 49 -28.70 34.18 10.01
C HIS A 49 -30.09 34.39 10.64
N GLY A 50 -30.17 34.76 11.92
CA GLY A 50 -31.44 35.05 12.60
C GLY A 50 -32.36 33.84 12.77
N LEU A 51 -31.81 32.61 12.75
CA LEU A 51 -32.54 31.37 12.99
C LEU A 51 -32.47 30.98 14.47
N ALA A 52 -33.38 30.11 14.92
CA ALA A 52 -33.31 29.52 16.26
C ALA A 52 -32.00 28.72 16.41
N ALA A 53 -31.16 29.11 17.37
CA ALA A 53 -29.80 28.61 17.54
C ALA A 53 -29.72 27.34 18.42
N ASP A 54 -30.50 26.32 18.08
CA ASP A 54 -30.60 25.06 18.83
C ASP A 54 -29.47 24.05 18.50
N GLY A 55 -28.67 24.34 17.45
CA GLY A 55 -27.61 23.47 16.98
C GLY A 55 -28.12 22.24 16.20
N VAL A 56 -29.38 22.26 15.77
CA VAL A 56 -30.03 21.20 14.99
C VAL A 56 -30.26 21.71 13.56
N ALA A 57 -29.78 20.97 12.56
CA ALA A 57 -29.98 21.33 11.16
C ALA A 57 -31.37 20.87 10.69
N SER A 58 -32.38 21.63 11.09
CA SER A 58 -33.76 21.54 10.61
C SER A 58 -33.87 21.88 9.12
N PRO A 59 -34.98 21.55 8.44
CA PRO A 59 -35.18 21.91 7.03
C PRO A 59 -34.99 23.40 6.72
N SER A 60 -35.37 24.31 7.63
CA SER A 60 -35.13 25.75 7.48
C SER A 60 -33.66 26.11 7.59
N THR A 61 -32.92 25.45 8.49
CA THR A 61 -31.47 25.62 8.63
C THR A 61 -30.73 25.09 7.40
N LEU A 62 -31.13 23.93 6.89
CA LEU A 62 -30.57 23.33 5.67
C LEU A 62 -30.84 24.19 4.43
N ALA A 63 -32.06 24.71 4.30
CA ALA A 63 -32.42 25.64 3.23
C ALA A 63 -31.59 26.93 3.28
N ALA A 64 -31.39 27.51 4.47
CA ALA A 64 -30.54 28.69 4.64
C ALA A 64 -29.05 28.42 4.32
N LEU A 65 -28.58 27.19 4.55
CA LEU A 65 -27.25 26.73 4.13
C LEU A 65 -27.16 26.39 2.63
N GLY A 66 -28.24 26.54 1.86
CA GLY A 66 -28.28 26.08 0.48
C GLY A 66 -28.05 24.58 0.34
N VAL A 67 -28.24 23.81 1.42
CA VAL A 67 -28.23 22.36 1.41
C VAL A 67 -29.63 21.92 1.00
N THR A 68 -29.87 21.89 -0.30
CA THR A 68 -31.05 21.21 -0.84
C THR A 68 -30.80 19.70 -0.76
N GLY A 69 -31.84 18.93 -0.45
CA GLY A 69 -31.80 17.48 -0.24
C GLY A 69 -31.24 16.73 -1.43
N PRO A 70 -31.07 15.40 -1.34
CA PRO A 70 -30.23 14.63 -2.25
C PRO A 70 -30.43 15.10 -3.68
N GLN A 71 -29.36 15.61 -4.29
CA GLN A 71 -29.36 15.82 -5.73
C GLN A 71 -29.62 14.46 -6.36
N ALA A 72 -30.82 14.29 -6.90
CA ALA A 72 -30.99 13.39 -8.03
C ALA A 72 -30.06 13.85 -9.16
N PRO A 73 -29.56 12.94 -10.01
CA PRO A 73 -28.75 13.33 -11.17
C PRO A 73 -29.52 14.36 -12.00
N PRO A 74 -28.84 15.30 -12.71
CA PRO A 74 -29.52 16.24 -13.59
C PRO A 74 -30.40 15.49 -14.60
N LEU A 75 -31.71 15.74 -14.58
CA LEU A 75 -32.65 15.32 -15.62
C LEU A 75 -32.59 16.33 -16.77
N ASP A 76 -31.46 16.43 -17.45
CA ASP A 76 -31.44 16.88 -18.83
C ASP A 76 -31.14 15.64 -19.66
N GLY A 77 -32.10 15.26 -20.52
CA GLY A 77 -32.03 14.13 -21.44
C GLY A 77 -30.97 14.27 -22.55
N THR A 78 -29.88 14.98 -22.27
CA THR A 78 -28.62 14.82 -22.98
C THR A 78 -27.89 13.64 -22.34
N PRO A 79 -27.40 12.64 -23.10
CA PRO A 79 -26.66 11.53 -22.53
C PRO A 79 -25.54 12.04 -21.61
N GLN A 80 -25.71 11.87 -20.30
CA GLN A 80 -24.62 12.06 -19.36
C GLN A 80 -23.54 11.05 -19.74
N PRO A 81 -22.29 11.47 -20.00
CA PRO A 81 -21.21 10.52 -20.24
C PRO A 81 -21.23 9.54 -19.07
N PRO A 82 -21.18 8.22 -19.32
CA PRO A 82 -21.20 7.24 -18.24
C PRO A 82 -20.20 7.64 -17.17
N ALA A 83 -20.56 7.49 -15.88
CA ALA A 83 -19.62 7.64 -14.78
C ALA A 83 -18.32 6.94 -15.19
N ALA A 84 -17.22 7.69 -15.25
CA ALA A 84 -15.97 7.16 -15.78
C ALA A 84 -15.65 5.89 -14.99
N LYS A 85 -15.57 4.76 -15.71
CA LYS A 85 -15.27 3.46 -15.13
C LYS A 85 -13.97 3.62 -14.32
N VAL A 86 -14.06 3.40 -13.00
CA VAL A 86 -12.87 3.37 -12.14
C VAL A 86 -11.91 2.36 -12.77
N SER A 87 -10.70 2.82 -13.05
CA SER A 87 -9.68 2.00 -13.68
C SER A 87 -8.88 1.30 -12.59
N ALA A 88 -8.68 0.00 -12.76
CA ALA A 88 -7.90 -0.82 -11.87
C ALA A 88 -6.76 -1.45 -12.68
N LEU A 89 -5.53 -1.07 -12.37
CA LEU A 89 -4.32 -1.58 -13.00
C LEU A 89 -3.50 -2.34 -11.96
N SER A 90 -2.90 -3.47 -12.35
CA SER A 90 -2.01 -4.19 -11.46
C SER A 90 -0.69 -4.55 -12.13
N LEU A 91 0.37 -4.57 -11.32
CA LEU A 91 1.70 -5.01 -11.70
C LEU A 91 2.17 -6.09 -10.72
N HIS A 92 2.48 -7.27 -11.24
CA HIS A 92 2.90 -8.43 -10.44
C HIS A 92 4.33 -8.83 -10.80
N ILE A 93 5.25 -8.66 -9.86
CA ILE A 93 6.69 -8.89 -10.05
C ILE A 93 7.09 -10.17 -9.31
N GLY A 94 7.75 -11.08 -10.01
CA GLY A 94 8.19 -12.36 -9.44
C GLY A 94 9.55 -12.78 -9.99
N LEU A 95 10.57 -12.90 -9.14
CA LEU A 95 11.93 -13.28 -9.56
C LEU A 95 12.39 -14.59 -8.92
N ASN A 96 12.54 -15.63 -9.73
CA ASN A 96 13.13 -16.90 -9.29
C ASN A 96 14.67 -16.92 -9.43
N SER A 97 15.25 -15.90 -10.06
CA SER A 97 16.69 -15.70 -10.19
C SER A 97 17.00 -14.25 -10.56
N VAL A 98 18.26 -13.86 -10.36
CA VAL A 98 18.82 -12.58 -10.83
C VAL A 98 19.89 -12.82 -11.89
N ASP A 99 20.43 -11.75 -12.48
CA ASP A 99 21.57 -11.83 -13.39
C ASP A 99 22.88 -12.06 -12.61
N PRO A 100 23.53 -13.25 -12.71
CA PRO A 100 24.77 -13.50 -11.99
C PRO A 100 25.87 -12.48 -12.31
N ASP A 101 25.89 -11.91 -13.53
CA ASP A 101 26.91 -10.94 -13.91
C ASP A 101 26.74 -9.61 -13.14
N ALA A 102 25.51 -9.23 -12.82
CA ALA A 102 25.20 -8.07 -12.00
C ALA A 102 25.42 -8.32 -10.50
N TYR A 103 25.42 -9.59 -10.09
CA TYR A 103 25.44 -10.02 -8.69
C TYR A 103 26.68 -10.86 -8.32
N GLY A 104 27.81 -10.63 -8.98
CA GLY A 104 29.10 -11.24 -8.60
C GLY A 104 29.12 -12.78 -8.68
N GLY A 105 28.36 -13.36 -9.61
CA GLY A 105 28.21 -14.80 -9.79
C GLY A 105 27.05 -15.41 -8.99
N TRP A 106 26.37 -14.64 -8.13
CA TRP A 106 25.21 -15.12 -7.39
C TRP A 106 23.95 -15.09 -8.26
N SER A 107 23.31 -16.26 -8.43
CA SER A 107 22.10 -16.39 -9.26
C SER A 107 20.79 -16.08 -8.54
N GLY A 108 20.81 -15.87 -7.22
CA GLY A 108 19.61 -15.56 -6.42
C GLY A 108 18.48 -16.58 -6.60
N ARG A 109 18.82 -17.87 -6.66
CA ARG A 109 17.88 -18.92 -7.03
C ARG A 109 16.78 -19.11 -5.97
N LEU A 110 15.56 -18.74 -6.35
CA LEU A 110 14.30 -19.01 -5.67
C LEU A 110 13.42 -19.94 -6.52
N ARG A 111 12.29 -20.40 -5.98
CA ARG A 111 11.36 -21.31 -6.68
C ARG A 111 9.95 -20.76 -6.78
N GLY A 112 9.50 -20.00 -5.78
CA GLY A 112 8.10 -19.63 -5.61
C GLY A 112 7.71 -18.24 -6.12
N CYS A 113 8.65 -17.37 -6.41
CA CYS A 113 8.33 -15.97 -6.71
C CYS A 113 7.51 -15.76 -7.98
N GLU A 114 7.82 -16.48 -9.06
CA GLU A 114 6.97 -16.42 -10.25
C GLU A 114 5.59 -17.06 -10.02
N HIS A 115 5.51 -18.06 -9.15
CA HIS A 115 4.22 -18.65 -8.78
C HIS A 115 3.37 -17.63 -8.03
N ASP A 116 3.93 -16.95 -7.04
CA ASP A 116 3.25 -15.88 -6.30
C ASP A 116 2.75 -14.75 -7.22
N ALA A 117 3.58 -14.31 -8.17
CA ALA A 117 3.18 -13.30 -9.14
C ALA A 117 1.99 -13.76 -10.00
N ARG A 118 1.95 -15.05 -10.37
CA ARG A 118 0.81 -15.65 -11.09
C ARG A 118 -0.43 -15.77 -10.20
N THR A 119 -0.28 -16.16 -8.94
CA THR A 119 -1.38 -16.21 -7.96
C THR A 119 -2.02 -14.84 -7.79
N MET A 120 -1.21 -13.80 -7.55
CA MET A 120 -1.70 -12.43 -7.40
C MET A 120 -2.30 -11.89 -8.71
N THR A 121 -1.76 -12.27 -9.86
CA THR A 121 -2.37 -11.97 -11.17
C THR A 121 -3.76 -12.59 -11.28
N GLY A 122 -3.95 -13.83 -10.82
CA GLY A 122 -5.24 -14.52 -10.80
C GLY A 122 -6.27 -13.78 -9.94
N ILE A 123 -5.89 -13.42 -8.71
CA ILE A 123 -6.73 -12.63 -7.79
C ILE A 123 -7.11 -11.29 -8.44
N ALA A 124 -6.13 -10.53 -8.93
CA ALA A 124 -6.37 -9.23 -9.53
C ALA A 124 -7.27 -9.32 -10.77
N ARG A 125 -7.09 -10.31 -11.65
CA ARG A 125 -7.97 -10.51 -12.81
C ARG A 125 -9.41 -10.83 -12.40
N ALA A 126 -9.60 -11.66 -11.38
CA ALA A 126 -10.93 -12.00 -10.87
C ALA A 126 -11.67 -10.76 -10.36
N GLU A 127 -10.94 -9.81 -9.78
CA GLU A 127 -11.47 -8.52 -9.31
C GLU A 127 -11.54 -7.44 -10.40
N GLY A 128 -11.22 -7.77 -11.65
CA GLY A 128 -11.39 -6.85 -12.78
C GLY A 128 -10.21 -5.90 -13.05
N PHE A 129 -9.04 -6.16 -12.48
CA PHE A 129 -7.82 -5.42 -12.83
C PHE A 129 -7.34 -5.76 -14.23
N THR A 130 -6.83 -4.76 -14.94
CA THR A 130 -5.96 -4.98 -16.10
C THR A 130 -4.55 -5.25 -15.59
N THR A 131 -4.08 -6.49 -15.80
CA THR A 131 -2.87 -6.98 -15.14
C THR A 131 -1.65 -6.99 -16.07
N ARG A 132 -0.51 -6.57 -15.56
CA ARG A 132 0.81 -6.80 -16.15
C ARG A 132 1.66 -7.64 -15.17
N SER A 133 2.52 -8.50 -15.70
CA SER A 133 3.51 -9.22 -14.91
C SER A 133 4.91 -8.95 -15.46
N LEU A 134 5.91 -8.94 -14.57
CA LEU A 134 7.32 -8.92 -14.92
C LEU A 134 7.99 -10.09 -14.19
N LEU A 135 8.43 -11.09 -14.94
CA LEU A 135 8.98 -12.32 -14.37
C LEU A 135 10.49 -12.40 -14.60
N THR A 136 11.23 -12.71 -13.54
CA THR A 136 12.68 -12.99 -13.57
C THR A 136 13.42 -12.03 -14.51
N ARG A 137 13.79 -12.44 -15.74
CA ARG A 137 14.57 -11.64 -16.70
C ARG A 137 13.89 -10.33 -17.13
N GLU A 138 12.56 -10.27 -17.09
CA GLU A 138 11.79 -9.08 -17.43
C GLU A 138 11.72 -8.08 -16.27
N ALA A 139 11.92 -8.53 -15.03
CA ALA A 139 11.83 -7.73 -13.83
C ALA A 139 13.14 -6.95 -13.58
N THR A 140 13.55 -6.16 -14.57
CA THR A 140 14.67 -5.20 -14.43
C THR A 140 14.19 -3.91 -13.76
N SER A 141 15.12 -3.16 -13.18
CA SER A 141 14.88 -1.87 -12.56
C SER A 141 14.22 -0.88 -13.52
N ALA A 142 14.67 -0.82 -14.77
CA ALA A 142 14.06 0.00 -15.81
C ALA A 142 12.62 -0.43 -16.11
N ASN A 143 12.38 -1.73 -16.36
CA ASN A 143 11.04 -2.21 -16.70
C ASN A 143 10.03 -2.03 -15.55
N VAL A 144 10.47 -2.21 -14.30
CA VAL A 144 9.64 -2.00 -13.12
C VAL A 144 9.29 -0.52 -12.96
N LEU A 145 10.28 0.38 -13.00
CA LEU A 145 10.06 1.82 -12.86
C LEU A 145 9.21 2.38 -14.01
N ASP A 146 9.46 1.94 -15.25
CA ASP A 146 8.67 2.33 -16.41
C ASP A 146 7.22 1.85 -16.29
N ALA A 147 6.98 0.63 -15.84
CA ALA A 147 5.63 0.11 -15.62
C ALA A 147 4.88 0.88 -14.53
N ILE A 148 5.55 1.28 -13.45
CA ILE A 148 4.95 2.13 -12.41
C ILE A 148 4.66 3.53 -12.97
N ALA A 149 5.58 4.12 -13.73
CA ALA A 149 5.40 5.43 -14.34
C ALA A 149 4.27 5.44 -15.41
N ASP A 150 4.18 4.39 -16.22
CA ASP A 150 3.07 4.16 -17.16
C ASP A 150 1.73 4.10 -16.43
N THR A 151 1.71 3.41 -15.28
CA THR A 151 0.50 3.28 -14.44
C THR A 151 0.12 4.63 -13.84
N ALA A 152 1.08 5.40 -13.31
CA ALA A 152 0.86 6.74 -12.77
C ALA A 152 0.29 7.72 -13.81
N ARG A 153 0.69 7.60 -15.08
CA ARG A 153 0.14 8.40 -16.19
C ARG A 153 -1.32 8.07 -16.51
N GLN A 154 -1.74 6.82 -16.28
CA GLN A 154 -3.08 6.34 -16.61
C GLN A 154 -4.08 6.61 -15.49
N LEU A 155 -3.68 6.38 -14.24
CA LEU A 155 -4.61 6.42 -13.10
C LEU A 155 -4.91 7.84 -12.61
N GLY A 156 -6.14 8.03 -12.15
CA GLY A 156 -6.67 9.26 -11.57
C GLY A 156 -7.37 9.08 -10.24
N PRO A 157 -7.92 10.18 -9.69
CA PRO A 157 -8.62 10.15 -8.41
C PRO A 157 -9.67 9.04 -8.35
N GLY A 158 -9.58 8.17 -7.33
CA GLY A 158 -10.48 7.02 -7.14
C GLY A 158 -10.00 5.71 -7.75
N ASP A 159 -9.11 5.75 -8.75
CA ASP A 159 -8.56 4.56 -9.39
C ASP A 159 -7.67 3.74 -8.44
N MET A 160 -7.42 2.48 -8.83
CA MET A 160 -6.64 1.53 -8.03
C MET A 160 -5.41 1.03 -8.78
N PHE A 161 -4.27 1.09 -8.09
CA PHE A 161 -3.05 0.40 -8.47
C PHE A 161 -2.75 -0.72 -7.46
N LEU A 162 -2.69 -1.96 -7.92
CA LEU A 162 -2.19 -3.09 -7.13
C LEU A 162 -0.78 -3.46 -7.60
N LEU A 163 0.21 -3.21 -6.75
CA LEU A 163 1.59 -3.63 -6.97
C LEU A 163 1.92 -4.82 -6.07
N THR A 164 2.41 -5.92 -6.65
CA THR A 164 2.91 -7.04 -5.85
C THR A 164 4.34 -7.37 -6.22
N TYR A 165 5.16 -7.67 -5.22
CA TYR A 165 6.54 -8.08 -5.39
C TYR A 165 6.81 -9.39 -4.65
N SER A 166 7.45 -10.32 -5.32
CA SER A 166 7.99 -11.55 -4.75
C SER A 166 9.40 -11.77 -5.29
N GLY A 167 10.37 -11.84 -4.41
CA GLY A 167 11.80 -11.89 -4.76
C GLY A 167 12.68 -11.62 -3.56
N HIS A 168 14.00 -11.60 -3.76
CA HIS A 168 14.94 -11.29 -2.69
C HIS A 168 14.85 -9.82 -2.24
N GLY A 169 15.08 -9.58 -0.96
CA GLY A 169 15.36 -8.26 -0.41
C GLY A 169 16.84 -8.08 -0.07
N GLY A 170 17.33 -6.87 -0.27
CA GLY A 170 18.71 -6.45 -0.02
C GLY A 170 18.77 -5.19 0.84
N GLN A 171 19.98 -4.68 1.07
CA GLN A 171 20.21 -3.51 1.90
C GLN A 171 21.36 -2.63 1.38
N ILE A 172 21.15 -1.32 1.35
CA ILE A 172 22.14 -0.32 0.93
C ILE A 172 22.44 0.62 2.09
N ALA A 173 23.72 0.87 2.39
CA ALA A 173 24.10 1.85 3.40
C ALA A 173 23.64 3.28 3.02
N GLN A 174 23.02 3.99 3.96
CA GLN A 174 22.58 5.38 3.76
C GLN A 174 23.79 6.34 3.77
N THR A 175 23.88 7.26 2.81
CA THR A 175 24.94 8.28 2.78
C THR A 175 24.42 9.66 3.22
N GLY A 176 25.04 10.28 4.25
CA GLY A 176 24.98 11.73 4.48
C GLY A 176 24.06 12.32 5.57
N LYS A 177 23.60 11.57 6.58
CA LYS A 177 23.06 12.14 7.84
C LYS A 177 24.08 12.01 8.97
N ASP A 178 24.10 12.99 9.89
CA ASP A 178 25.05 13.10 11.00
C ASP A 178 25.25 11.76 11.74
N ASP A 179 26.50 11.36 11.85
CA ASP A 179 27.02 10.01 12.06
C ASP A 179 26.80 9.48 13.50
N ARG A 180 25.81 9.97 14.25
CA ARG A 180 25.74 9.80 15.71
C ARG A 180 24.38 9.45 16.33
N THR A 181 23.25 9.40 15.60
CA THR A 181 21.92 9.21 16.23
C THR A 181 21.00 8.13 15.65
N GLU A 182 21.25 7.59 14.46
CA GLU A 182 20.46 6.48 13.88
C GLU A 182 21.33 5.20 13.89
N THR A 183 20.94 4.21 14.69
CA THR A 183 21.69 2.96 14.99
C THR A 183 21.44 1.82 14.00
N ASP A 184 20.60 2.06 13.00
CA ASP A 184 20.29 1.19 11.88
C ASP A 184 20.34 2.07 10.62
N ARG A 185 21.37 1.92 9.79
CA ARG A 185 21.75 2.89 8.72
C ARG A 185 21.66 2.29 7.32
N LYS A 186 20.69 1.41 7.07
CA LYS A 186 20.55 0.73 5.78
C LYS A 186 19.15 0.90 5.18
N ASN A 187 19.08 1.46 3.98
CA ASN A 187 17.87 1.48 3.17
C ASN A 187 17.60 0.05 2.66
N GLU A 188 16.35 -0.40 2.74
CA GLU A 188 15.94 -1.68 2.16
C GLU A 188 15.81 -1.58 0.64
N THR A 189 16.00 -2.70 -0.06
CA THR A 189 15.91 -2.75 -1.52
C THR A 189 15.20 -3.98 -2.02
N TRP A 190 14.51 -3.85 -3.14
CA TRP A 190 14.16 -5.00 -3.97
C TRP A 190 15.35 -5.43 -4.81
N VAL A 191 15.68 -6.70 -4.77
CA VAL A 191 16.71 -7.30 -5.62
C VAL A 191 16.06 -7.68 -6.96
N LEU A 192 16.09 -6.74 -7.90
CA LEU A 192 15.59 -6.94 -9.25
C LEU A 192 16.61 -7.70 -10.11
N TYR A 193 16.25 -8.03 -11.35
CA TYR A 193 17.08 -8.89 -12.17
C TYR A 193 18.47 -8.31 -12.45
N ASP A 194 18.54 -7.00 -12.68
CA ASP A 194 19.72 -6.25 -13.14
C ASP A 194 20.46 -5.49 -12.03
N ARG A 195 19.76 -5.10 -10.94
CA ARG A 195 20.35 -4.42 -9.78
C ARG A 195 19.35 -4.32 -8.62
N MET A 196 19.84 -3.88 -7.47
CA MET A 196 18.95 -3.49 -6.37
C MET A 196 18.20 -2.20 -6.70
N LEU A 197 16.89 -2.18 -6.46
CA LEU A 197 16.03 -0.99 -6.51
C LEU A 197 15.88 -0.43 -5.10
N ILE A 198 16.24 0.83 -4.91
CA ILE A 198 16.25 1.50 -3.61
C ILE A 198 14.85 1.98 -3.24
N ASP A 199 14.50 1.92 -1.95
CA ASP A 199 13.27 2.49 -1.38
C ASP A 199 12.94 3.92 -1.86
N ASP A 200 13.95 4.81 -1.90
CA ASP A 200 13.80 6.19 -2.38
C ASP A 200 13.42 6.25 -3.87
N GLU A 201 13.85 5.29 -4.71
CA GLU A 201 13.41 5.21 -6.12
C GLU A 201 11.93 4.80 -6.22
N LEU A 202 11.50 3.83 -5.40
CA LEU A 202 10.11 3.40 -5.34
C LEU A 202 9.21 4.52 -4.79
N SER A 203 9.68 5.23 -3.76
CA SER A 203 9.02 6.40 -3.19
C SER A 203 8.87 7.52 -4.22
N ALA A 204 9.93 7.83 -4.97
CA ALA A 204 9.87 8.80 -6.06
C ALA A 204 8.89 8.37 -7.17
N ALA A 205 8.83 7.08 -7.50
CA ALA A 205 7.86 6.55 -8.45
C ALA A 205 6.41 6.68 -7.94
N PHE A 206 6.17 6.44 -6.66
CA PHE A 206 4.85 6.63 -6.04
C PHE A 206 4.45 8.11 -5.93
N ALA A 207 5.42 9.02 -5.77
CA ALA A 207 5.16 10.45 -5.75
C ALA A 207 4.65 11.00 -7.10
N ALA A 208 4.80 10.24 -8.19
CA ALA A 208 4.27 10.60 -9.50
C ALA A 208 2.75 10.39 -9.62
N PHE A 209 2.13 9.64 -8.71
CA PHE A 209 0.68 9.40 -8.73
C PHE A 209 -0.10 10.63 -8.29
N ARG A 210 -1.25 10.86 -8.93
CA ARG A 210 -2.16 11.95 -8.60
C ARG A 210 -2.79 11.75 -7.22
N GLN A 211 -3.20 12.87 -6.62
CA GLN A 211 -3.95 12.84 -5.37
C GLN A 211 -5.19 11.93 -5.50
N ASP A 212 -5.49 11.19 -4.43
CA ASP A 212 -6.64 10.28 -4.33
C ASP A 212 -6.61 9.04 -5.24
N VAL A 213 -5.49 8.77 -5.94
CA VAL A 213 -5.24 7.41 -6.46
C VAL A 213 -5.00 6.48 -5.27
N ASN A 214 -5.54 5.26 -5.32
CA ASN A 214 -5.34 4.24 -4.30
C ASN A 214 -4.24 3.28 -4.72
N ILE A 215 -3.19 3.14 -3.91
CA ILE A 215 -2.06 2.25 -4.16
C ILE A 215 -2.03 1.17 -3.08
N VAL A 216 -2.08 -0.08 -3.51
CA VAL A 216 -1.95 -1.25 -2.65
C VAL A 216 -0.66 -1.96 -3.02
N LEU A 217 0.26 -2.05 -2.05
CA LEU A 217 1.54 -2.73 -2.20
C LEU A 217 1.52 -4.02 -1.38
N LEU A 218 1.77 -5.17 -2.01
CA LEU A 218 2.01 -6.43 -1.31
C LEU A 218 3.42 -6.92 -1.62
N SER A 219 4.27 -7.08 -0.60
CA SER A 219 5.67 -7.45 -0.79
C SER A 219 5.99 -8.72 -0.03
N ASP A 220 6.06 -9.85 -0.73
CA ASP A 220 6.47 -11.15 -0.20
C ASP A 220 7.99 -11.32 -0.33
N SER A 221 8.73 -10.52 0.44
CA SER A 221 10.19 -10.46 0.44
C SER A 221 10.72 -10.24 1.86
N CYS A 222 11.95 -10.67 2.14
CA CYS A 222 12.62 -10.23 3.36
C CYS A 222 12.97 -8.74 3.21
N HIS A 223 13.04 -7.99 4.31
CA HIS A 223 13.38 -6.56 4.24
C HIS A 223 12.36 -5.72 3.44
N SER A 224 11.07 -6.01 3.60
CA SER A 224 10.00 -5.19 3.01
C SER A 224 9.25 -4.30 4.00
N GLY A 225 9.48 -4.49 5.30
CA GLY A 225 8.76 -3.82 6.38
C GLY A 225 9.06 -2.32 6.50
N SER A 226 10.29 -1.91 6.14
CA SER A 226 10.69 -0.51 6.15
C SER A 226 10.60 0.20 4.80
N LEU A 227 10.46 -0.54 3.67
CA LEU A 227 10.33 0.02 2.31
C LEU A 227 9.20 1.07 2.15
N TYR A 228 8.22 1.08 3.05
CA TYR A 228 7.10 2.02 3.06
C TYR A 228 7.05 2.91 4.32
N ARG A 229 8.11 2.97 5.14
CA ARG A 229 8.25 3.94 6.24
C ARG A 229 8.43 5.35 5.68
N LEU A 230 7.35 5.88 5.12
CA LEU A 230 7.23 7.22 4.56
C LEU A 230 6.80 8.25 5.63
N VAL A 231 6.93 7.89 6.92
CA VAL A 231 6.66 8.75 8.08
C VAL A 231 7.89 8.70 9.02
N PRO A 232 8.47 9.85 9.41
CA PRO A 232 9.59 9.87 10.35
C PRO A 232 9.15 9.42 11.75
N GLY A 233 9.82 8.42 12.35
CA GLY A 233 9.81 8.25 13.82
C GLY A 233 9.65 6.86 14.44
N SER A 234 9.75 5.72 13.73
CA SER A 234 9.71 4.39 14.38
C SER A 234 11.11 3.91 14.79
N GLN A 235 11.24 3.35 16.00
CA GLN A 235 12.51 2.97 16.63
C GLN A 235 13.10 1.68 16.04
N GLU A 236 14.35 1.73 15.56
CA GLU A 236 14.96 0.69 14.70
C GLU A 236 16.08 -0.16 15.35
N SER A 237 16.55 0.16 16.56
CA SER A 237 17.88 -0.31 17.02
C SER A 237 18.01 -1.77 17.50
N GLU A 238 16.94 -2.50 17.80
CA GLU A 238 17.02 -3.92 18.22
C GLU A 238 16.94 -4.91 17.05
N HIS A 239 16.54 -4.44 15.86
CA HIS A 239 16.14 -5.29 14.74
C HIS A 239 17.31 -5.84 13.90
N ALA A 240 18.43 -5.12 13.83
CA ALA A 240 19.60 -5.54 13.03
C ALA A 240 20.41 -6.69 13.68
N ALA A 241 20.48 -6.73 15.02
CA ALA A 241 21.29 -7.71 15.75
C ALA A 241 20.69 -9.13 15.72
N ALA A 242 19.36 -9.26 15.84
CA ALA A 242 18.67 -10.54 15.70
C ALA A 242 18.79 -11.13 14.28
N LYS A 243 18.87 -10.26 13.25
CA LYS A 243 19.05 -10.65 11.85
C LYS A 243 20.44 -11.20 11.55
N CYS A 244 21.51 -10.57 12.05
CA CYS A 244 22.87 -11.12 11.93
C CYS A 244 22.98 -12.49 12.63
N ALA A 245 22.36 -12.65 13.80
CA ALA A 245 22.38 -13.92 14.52
C ALA A 245 21.72 -15.08 13.75
N PHE A 246 20.66 -14.83 12.95
CA PHE A 246 20.06 -15.87 12.09
C PHE A 246 21.02 -16.33 10.97
N TYR A 247 21.79 -15.41 10.38
CA TYR A 247 22.82 -15.76 9.39
C TYR A 247 24.04 -16.46 10.02
N GLU A 248 24.38 -16.12 11.26
CA GLU A 248 25.55 -16.65 11.97
C GLU A 248 25.31 -18.01 12.64
N ASP A 249 24.09 -18.31 13.10
CA ASP A 249 23.78 -19.54 13.86
C ASP A 249 23.35 -20.72 12.97
N GLY A 250 22.93 -20.51 11.72
CA GLY A 250 22.49 -21.60 10.83
C GLY A 250 21.37 -22.47 11.43
N SER A 251 20.63 -21.94 12.41
CA SER A 251 19.69 -22.67 13.27
C SER A 251 18.26 -22.75 12.72
N GLY A 252 18.07 -22.48 11.43
CA GLY A 252 16.89 -22.94 10.68
C GLY A 252 16.82 -24.47 10.53
N ARG A 253 17.37 -25.24 11.47
CA ARG A 253 17.27 -26.69 11.55
C ARG A 253 16.05 -27.04 12.36
N ASP A 254 14.94 -27.30 11.69
CA ASP A 254 13.92 -28.15 12.26
C ASP A 254 14.54 -29.51 12.56
N GLY A 255 14.24 -30.07 13.73
CA GLY A 255 14.84 -31.29 14.27
C GLY A 255 14.58 -32.59 13.49
N ASP A 256 14.21 -32.51 12.20
CA ASP A 256 13.90 -33.65 11.32
C ASP A 256 14.94 -33.89 10.20
N GLY A 257 15.93 -33.01 10.03
CA GLY A 257 16.98 -33.19 9.01
C GLY A 257 16.60 -32.78 7.58
N SER A 258 15.49 -32.08 7.38
CA SER A 258 15.21 -31.36 6.12
C SER A 258 16.09 -30.10 5.99
N SER A 259 16.48 -29.76 4.76
CA SER A 259 17.29 -28.56 4.48
C SER A 259 16.61 -27.29 5.01
N PRO A 260 17.36 -26.28 5.48
CA PRO A 260 16.76 -25.05 6.00
C PRO A 260 15.82 -24.42 4.96
N PRO A 261 14.70 -23.81 5.40
CA PRO A 261 13.75 -23.19 4.48
C PRO A 261 14.44 -22.12 3.65
N MET A 262 14.15 -22.11 2.35
CA MET A 262 14.67 -21.12 1.42
C MET A 262 14.11 -19.74 1.79
N THR A 263 14.97 -18.75 2.00
CA THR A 263 14.56 -17.41 2.40
C THR A 263 14.72 -16.41 1.28
N ARG A 264 13.88 -15.38 1.29
CA ARG A 264 13.85 -14.30 0.29
C ARG A 264 14.72 -13.12 0.69
N ALA A 265 15.89 -13.40 1.24
CA ALA A 265 16.90 -12.40 1.56
C ALA A 265 18.17 -12.65 0.75
N MET A 266 18.77 -11.60 0.23
CA MET A 266 20.09 -11.70 -0.36
C MET A 266 21.12 -11.99 0.75
N PRO A 267 22.03 -12.96 0.56
CA PRO A 267 23.10 -13.23 1.51
C PRO A 267 23.93 -11.98 1.83
N PHE A 268 24.38 -11.87 3.07
CA PHE A 268 25.07 -10.66 3.56
C PHE A 268 26.39 -10.38 2.81
N ASP A 269 27.15 -11.42 2.49
CA ASP A 269 28.38 -11.36 1.71
C ASP A 269 28.12 -10.85 0.29
N VAL A 270 27.14 -11.45 -0.41
CA VAL A 270 26.71 -11.00 -1.74
C VAL A 270 26.23 -9.55 -1.71
N ASN A 271 25.41 -9.17 -0.71
CA ASN A 271 24.95 -7.80 -0.56
C ASN A 271 26.11 -6.82 -0.38
N THR A 272 27.12 -7.18 0.42
CA THR A 272 28.31 -6.38 0.68
C THR A 272 29.13 -6.19 -0.60
N ASP A 273 29.35 -7.28 -1.35
CA ASP A 273 30.12 -7.25 -2.59
C ASP A 273 29.44 -6.43 -3.68
N VAL A 274 28.13 -6.60 -3.87
CA VAL A 274 27.33 -5.81 -4.82
C VAL A 274 27.34 -4.33 -4.44
N MET A 275 27.24 -4.04 -3.14
CA MET A 275 27.31 -2.67 -2.64
C MET A 275 28.66 -2.01 -2.89
N GLN A 276 29.75 -2.76 -2.69
CA GLN A 276 31.10 -2.28 -2.94
C GLN A 276 31.33 -2.04 -4.44
N ALA A 277 30.91 -2.98 -5.29
CA ALA A 277 31.05 -2.86 -6.75
C ALA A 277 30.18 -1.72 -7.32
N GLY A 278 28.95 -1.55 -6.82
CA GLY A 278 27.96 -0.57 -7.28
C GLY A 278 27.99 0.79 -6.57
N ALA A 279 28.95 1.03 -5.66
CA ALA A 279 28.91 2.17 -4.74
C ALA A 279 28.78 3.55 -5.42
N GLY A 280 29.38 3.72 -6.61
CA GLY A 280 29.27 4.96 -7.38
C GLY A 280 27.86 5.16 -7.97
N MET A 281 27.30 4.10 -8.55
CA MET A 281 25.96 4.08 -9.12
C MET A 281 24.90 4.35 -8.05
N TYR A 282 24.91 3.60 -6.94
CA TYR A 282 23.91 3.76 -5.89
C TYR A 282 23.97 5.14 -5.21
N ARG A 283 25.16 5.72 -5.04
CA ARG A 283 25.29 7.12 -4.58
C ARG A 283 24.71 8.12 -5.56
N ALA A 284 24.91 7.91 -6.87
CA ALA A 284 24.34 8.79 -7.89
C ALA A 284 22.80 8.69 -7.93
N ILE A 285 22.25 7.47 -7.82
CA ILE A 285 20.82 7.23 -7.70
C ILE A 285 20.26 7.93 -6.47
N GLN A 286 20.82 7.65 -5.28
CA GLN A 286 20.41 8.30 -4.02
C GLN A 286 20.44 9.83 -4.14
N ALA A 287 21.47 10.40 -4.77
CA ALA A 287 21.57 11.84 -4.99
C ALA A 287 20.46 12.37 -5.91
N ALA A 288 20.09 11.63 -6.95
CA ALA A 288 19.05 12.03 -7.90
C ALA A 288 17.63 11.99 -7.30
N VAL A 289 17.35 11.03 -6.42
CA VAL A 289 16.01 10.85 -5.82
C VAL A 289 15.78 11.63 -4.53
N ARG A 290 16.79 12.37 -4.02
CA ARG A 290 16.71 13.16 -2.77
C ARG A 290 15.62 14.24 -2.74
N SER A 291 15.05 14.61 -3.88
CA SER A 291 13.91 15.53 -3.97
C SER A 291 12.60 14.82 -3.57
N ARG A 292 12.29 14.80 -2.26
CA ARG A 292 11.06 14.20 -1.71
C ARG A 292 9.82 15.03 -2.03
N SER A 293 9.26 14.84 -3.23
CA SER A 293 7.85 15.17 -3.45
C SER A 293 7.01 14.30 -2.51
N ALA A 294 6.09 14.91 -1.75
CA ALA A 294 5.19 14.16 -0.89
C ALA A 294 4.32 13.22 -1.75
N ILE A 295 4.15 11.97 -1.33
CA ILE A 295 3.20 11.06 -1.97
C ILE A 295 1.80 11.54 -1.62
N VAL A 296 1.04 11.97 -2.63
CA VAL A 296 -0.32 12.50 -2.46
C VAL A 296 -1.41 11.46 -2.70
N ALA A 297 -1.04 10.28 -3.19
CA ALA A 297 -1.91 9.10 -3.29
C ALA A 297 -2.29 8.56 -1.90
N ASN A 298 -3.22 7.61 -1.84
CA ASN A 298 -3.59 6.87 -0.63
C ASN A 298 -2.93 5.50 -0.69
N GLY A 299 -2.13 5.14 0.32
CA GLY A 299 -1.30 3.95 0.29
C GLY A 299 -1.57 2.97 1.40
N VAL A 300 -1.72 1.70 1.05
CA VAL A 300 -1.66 0.54 1.96
C VAL A 300 -0.53 -0.36 1.49
N ALA A 301 0.38 -0.73 2.40
CA ALA A 301 1.44 -1.68 2.13
C ALA A 301 1.35 -2.86 3.11
N ILE A 302 1.48 -4.09 2.61
CA ILE A 302 1.58 -5.29 3.44
C ILE A 302 2.86 -6.04 3.09
N GLY A 303 3.80 -6.06 4.02
CA GLY A 303 5.04 -6.84 3.93
C GLY A 303 4.83 -8.28 4.40
N GLY A 304 5.55 -9.23 3.80
CA GLY A 304 5.43 -10.67 4.09
C GLY A 304 6.09 -11.11 5.40
N CYS A 305 6.91 -10.26 6.02
CA CYS A 305 7.53 -10.48 7.32
C CYS A 305 7.80 -9.14 8.03
N GLN A 306 7.99 -9.16 9.34
CA GLN A 306 8.52 -8.02 10.10
C GLN A 306 9.99 -7.78 9.73
N ASP A 307 10.49 -6.59 10.04
CA ASP A 307 11.91 -6.26 9.86
C ASP A 307 12.83 -7.33 10.44
N ASN A 308 12.61 -7.80 11.67
CA ASN A 308 13.47 -8.78 12.35
C ASN A 308 13.21 -10.24 11.96
N GLN A 309 12.44 -10.50 10.91
CA GLN A 309 12.08 -11.83 10.44
C GLN A 309 12.51 -12.03 8.98
N LEU A 310 12.36 -13.26 8.49
CA LEU A 310 12.62 -13.60 7.10
C LEU A 310 11.36 -14.15 6.44
N ALA A 311 11.08 -13.67 5.23
CA ALA A 311 10.12 -14.28 4.34
C ALA A 311 10.68 -15.60 3.76
N GLN A 312 9.90 -16.67 3.87
CA GLN A 312 10.29 -18.03 3.49
C GLN A 312 9.51 -18.54 2.27
N GLU A 313 10.10 -19.52 1.57
CA GLU A 313 9.44 -20.35 0.57
C GLU A 313 9.24 -21.79 1.04
N VAL A 314 8.02 -22.28 0.95
CA VAL A 314 7.66 -23.67 1.27
C VAL A 314 6.81 -24.23 0.13
N GLY A 315 7.10 -25.46 -0.31
CA GLY A 315 6.32 -26.12 -1.35
C GLY A 315 6.35 -25.44 -2.73
N GLY A 316 7.30 -24.53 -2.97
CA GLY A 316 7.40 -23.77 -4.22
C GLY A 316 6.51 -22.53 -4.29
N ALA A 317 6.11 -21.97 -3.15
CA ALA A 317 5.39 -20.70 -3.02
C ALA A 317 5.89 -19.91 -1.80
N GLY A 318 5.63 -18.61 -1.78
CA GLY A 318 5.86 -17.78 -0.60
C GLY A 318 4.90 -18.14 0.52
N VAL A 319 5.39 -18.20 1.76
CA VAL A 319 4.52 -18.48 2.92
C VAL A 319 3.46 -17.39 3.08
N PHE A 320 3.82 -16.11 2.86
CA PHE A 320 2.85 -15.02 2.92
C PHE A 320 1.83 -15.11 1.79
N THR A 321 2.26 -15.22 0.53
CA THR A 321 1.35 -15.25 -0.62
C THR A 321 0.41 -16.45 -0.57
N SER A 322 0.92 -17.65 -0.25
CA SER A 322 0.07 -18.84 -0.13
C SER A 322 -0.93 -18.74 1.03
N THR A 323 -0.58 -18.05 2.12
CA THR A 323 -1.49 -17.82 3.24
C THR A 323 -2.54 -16.77 2.90
N LEU A 324 -2.15 -15.69 2.21
CA LEU A 324 -3.06 -14.70 1.68
C LEU A 324 -4.08 -15.34 0.73
N GLU A 325 -3.65 -16.19 -0.20
CA GLU A 325 -4.56 -16.90 -1.11
C GLU A 325 -5.58 -17.78 -0.35
N ARG A 326 -5.13 -18.52 0.66
CA ARG A 326 -6.03 -19.33 1.50
C ARG A 326 -7.03 -18.49 2.27
N VAL A 327 -6.61 -17.36 2.85
CA VAL A 327 -7.49 -16.44 3.59
C VAL A 327 -8.47 -15.75 2.64
N TRP A 328 -8.01 -15.36 1.46
CA TRP A 328 -8.85 -14.76 0.42
C TRP A 328 -9.95 -15.72 -0.05
N ALA A 329 -9.65 -17.01 -0.10
CA ALA A 329 -10.60 -18.09 -0.32
C ALA A 329 -11.49 -17.90 -1.57
N GLY A 330 -10.90 -17.37 -2.66
CA GLY A 330 -11.61 -17.18 -3.93
C GLY A 330 -12.72 -16.13 -3.87
N ASN A 331 -12.43 -14.97 -3.28
CA ASN A 331 -13.37 -13.85 -3.08
C ASN A 331 -14.46 -14.12 -2.02
N ALA A 332 -14.26 -15.12 -1.15
CA ALA A 332 -15.16 -15.36 -0.02
C ALA A 332 -14.80 -14.52 1.21
N PHE A 333 -13.60 -13.90 1.23
CA PHE A 333 -13.19 -13.02 2.31
C PHE A 333 -14.05 -11.75 2.36
N ALA A 334 -14.73 -11.54 3.47
CA ALA A 334 -15.48 -10.33 3.76
C ALA A 334 -14.78 -9.56 4.90
N GLY A 335 -14.24 -8.40 4.58
CA GLY A 335 -13.55 -7.55 5.54
C GLY A 335 -12.75 -6.45 4.85
N SER A 336 -12.03 -5.68 5.64
CA SER A 336 -11.10 -4.62 5.23
C SER A 336 -9.68 -5.14 4.96
N TYR A 337 -8.79 -4.31 4.43
CA TYR A 337 -7.35 -4.63 4.36
C TYR A 337 -6.73 -4.86 5.74
N GLU A 338 -7.18 -4.13 6.76
CA GLU A 338 -6.73 -4.35 8.15
C GLU A 338 -7.13 -5.74 8.67
N GLU A 339 -8.36 -6.15 8.38
CA GLU A 339 -8.85 -7.48 8.76
C GLU A 339 -8.20 -8.59 7.94
N LEU A 340 -7.90 -8.35 6.67
CA LEU A 340 -7.14 -9.28 5.83
C LEU A 340 -5.75 -9.49 6.38
N HIS A 341 -5.02 -8.41 6.70
CA HIS A 341 -3.71 -8.46 7.32
C HIS A 341 -3.73 -9.29 8.62
N ARG A 342 -4.71 -9.02 9.49
CA ARG A 342 -4.89 -9.74 10.76
C ARG A 342 -5.19 -11.23 10.54
N ALA A 343 -6.07 -11.54 9.58
CA ALA A 343 -6.45 -12.92 9.26
C ALA A 343 -5.29 -13.73 8.65
N VAL A 344 -4.47 -13.09 7.80
CA VAL A 344 -3.23 -13.69 7.28
C VAL A 344 -2.24 -13.92 8.40
N GLY A 345 -1.98 -12.91 9.24
CA GLY A 345 -1.06 -13.05 10.38
C GLY A 345 -1.47 -14.14 11.37
N ALA A 346 -2.78 -14.35 11.59
CA ALA A 346 -3.29 -15.42 12.45
C ALA A 346 -3.05 -16.84 11.91
N GLN A 347 -2.75 -16.99 10.62
CA GLN A 347 -2.45 -18.27 9.96
C GLN A 347 -0.96 -18.46 9.63
N MET A 348 -0.12 -17.46 9.89
CA MET A 348 1.33 -17.54 9.72
C MET A 348 2.02 -17.90 11.05
N SER A 349 3.24 -18.44 10.97
CA SER A 349 3.97 -18.79 12.18
C SER A 349 4.54 -17.54 12.87
N PRO A 350 4.83 -17.58 14.18
CA PRO A 350 5.48 -16.46 14.88
C PRO A 350 6.87 -16.07 14.33
N GLN A 351 7.48 -16.91 13.51
CA GLN A 351 8.78 -16.66 12.87
C GLN A 351 8.65 -15.82 11.58
N GLN A 352 7.45 -15.70 11.03
CA GLN A 352 7.16 -14.86 9.87
C GLN A 352 5.76 -14.24 10.01
N THR A 353 5.69 -12.95 10.32
CA THR A 353 4.47 -12.22 10.61
C THR A 353 4.34 -11.04 9.66
N PRO A 354 3.22 -10.88 8.93
CA PRO A 354 3.09 -9.81 7.97
C PRO A 354 3.04 -8.45 8.68
N GLU A 355 3.56 -7.41 8.03
CA GLU A 355 3.56 -6.04 8.55
C GLU A 355 2.62 -5.17 7.71
N LEU A 356 1.87 -4.27 8.35
CA LEU A 356 0.93 -3.34 7.70
C LEU A 356 1.47 -1.91 7.82
N GLY A 357 1.66 -1.26 6.68
CA GLY A 357 2.04 0.14 6.57
C GLY A 357 1.02 0.99 5.86
N LEU A 358 0.96 2.26 6.24
CA LEU A 358 0.07 3.27 5.66
C LEU A 358 0.92 4.45 5.17
N PHE A 359 0.60 4.97 3.99
CA PHE A 359 1.33 6.11 3.43
C PHE A 359 0.46 7.06 2.60
N GLY A 360 0.95 8.27 2.41
CA GLY A 360 0.30 9.28 1.58
C GLY A 360 -0.77 10.09 2.31
N SER A 361 -1.75 10.61 1.58
CA SER A 361 -2.61 11.70 2.10
C SER A 361 -3.80 11.24 2.94
N ARG A 362 -4.48 10.16 2.54
CA ARG A 362 -5.65 9.61 3.27
C ARG A 362 -5.64 8.07 3.31
N PRO A 363 -4.55 7.43 3.75
CA PRO A 363 -4.44 5.97 3.75
C PRO A 363 -5.50 5.25 4.60
N GLU A 364 -6.04 5.92 5.63
CA GLU A 364 -7.13 5.41 6.45
C GLU A 364 -8.41 5.14 5.65
N THR A 365 -8.60 5.86 4.54
CA THR A 365 -9.75 5.64 3.64
C THR A 365 -9.59 4.40 2.79
N LEU A 366 -8.35 3.99 2.49
CA LEU A 366 -8.05 2.80 1.70
C LEU A 366 -7.98 1.55 2.56
N VAL A 367 -7.34 1.61 3.73
CA VAL A 367 -7.17 0.43 4.60
C VAL A 367 -8.50 -0.14 5.10
N ALA A 368 -9.52 0.71 5.22
CA ALA A 368 -10.88 0.32 5.60
C ALA A 368 -11.71 -0.28 4.45
N ARG A 369 -11.21 -0.27 3.20
CA ARG A 369 -11.93 -0.82 2.03
C ARG A 369 -11.79 -2.33 1.96
N THR A 370 -12.76 -2.95 1.28
CA THR A 370 -12.67 -4.35 0.85
C THR A 370 -11.41 -4.58 0.01
N PRO A 371 -10.59 -5.59 0.35
CA PRO A 371 -9.41 -5.90 -0.42
C PRO A 371 -9.73 -6.16 -1.88
N PHE A 372 -8.91 -5.58 -2.75
CA PHE A 372 -8.92 -5.79 -4.20
C PHE A 372 -10.21 -5.37 -4.90
N ASP A 373 -11.15 -4.68 -4.25
CA ASP A 373 -12.35 -4.21 -4.93
C ASP A 373 -12.05 -3.04 -5.89
N ALA A 374 -11.92 -3.35 -7.19
CA ALA A 374 -11.71 -2.41 -8.27
C ALA A 374 -12.88 -1.42 -8.52
N GLY A 375 -13.95 -1.47 -7.73
CA GLY A 375 -15.13 -0.60 -7.88
C GLY A 375 -16.37 -1.33 -8.38
N GLY A 376 -16.61 -2.57 -7.91
CA GLY A 376 -17.89 -3.26 -8.05
C GLY A 376 -18.19 -3.92 -9.40
N LEU A 377 -17.35 -4.88 -9.82
CA LEU A 377 -17.71 -5.84 -10.89
C LEU A 377 -18.18 -7.20 -10.36
N ALA A 378 -18.23 -7.42 -9.05
CA ALA A 378 -18.84 -8.61 -8.45
C ALA A 378 -20.36 -8.48 -8.37
N GLY A 379 -21.05 -8.67 -9.50
CA GLY A 379 -22.50 -8.56 -9.58
C GLY A 379 -23.10 -9.33 -10.75
N ALA A 380 -22.87 -10.65 -10.83
CA ALA A 380 -23.81 -11.66 -11.33
C ALA A 380 -23.11 -13.03 -11.45
N ALA A 381 -23.38 -13.94 -10.51
CA ALA A 381 -23.31 -15.36 -10.84
C ALA A 381 -24.50 -15.69 -11.76
N PRO A 382 -24.32 -16.36 -12.90
CA PRO A 382 -25.45 -16.90 -13.63
C PRO A 382 -26.00 -18.09 -12.85
N THR A 383 -27.17 -17.93 -12.25
CA THR A 383 -28.05 -19.06 -11.95
C THR A 383 -28.55 -19.60 -13.30
N GLY A 384 -27.98 -20.72 -13.73
CA GLY A 384 -28.45 -21.52 -14.85
C GLY A 384 -28.42 -22.98 -14.45
#